data_AF-A0AA38H337-F1
#
_entry.id   AF-A0AA38H337-F1
#
_cell.length_a   1.000
_cell.length_b   1.000
_cell.length_c   1.000
_cell.angle_alpha   90.00
_cell.angle_beta   90.00
_cell.angle_gamma   90.00
#
_symmetry.space_group_name_H-M   'P 1'
#
loop_
_entity.id
_entity.type
_entity.pdbx_description
1 polymer ?
#
loop_
_entity_poly.entity_id
_entity_poly.type
_entity_poly.pdbx_seq_one_letter_code
_entity_poly.pdbx_strand_id
1 'polypeptide(L)'
;STPQKEIMGIYQGTAQLNTGAQIPLIGLGSVAVNQNEEEINAAVAVALQVGYRHFDTASCYNSEHALGEALNTAFSKWQPVKRED
;
A
#
# COMPACT_ATOMS: atom_id res chain seq x y z
N SER A 1 4.95 -31.96 2.73
CA SER A 1 5.84 -31.51 1.66
C SER A 1 5.17 -30.35 0.93
N THR A 2 5.36 -29.15 1.43
CA THR A 2 4.99 -27.89 0.77
C THR A 2 5.97 -27.68 -0.41
N PRO A 3 5.54 -27.11 -1.54
CA PRO A 3 5.28 -25.67 -1.58
C PRO A 3 4.01 -25.30 -2.36
N GLN A 4 3.06 -24.65 -1.70
CA GLN A 4 2.08 -23.83 -2.41
C GLN A 4 2.80 -22.55 -2.82
N LYS A 5 3.32 -22.57 -4.05
CA LYS A 5 3.65 -21.46 -4.95
C LYS A 5 3.75 -20.08 -4.29
N GLU A 6 5.00 -19.70 -4.05
CA GLU A 6 5.58 -18.39 -4.37
C GLU A 6 4.67 -17.51 -5.24
N ILE A 7 3.84 -16.69 -4.59
CA ILE A 7 3.66 -15.32 -5.06
C ILE A 7 4.89 -14.63 -4.48
N MET A 8 5.80 -14.16 -5.32
CA MET A 8 6.97 -13.35 -4.92
C MET A 8 6.47 -12.07 -4.23
N GLY A 9 6.07 -12.18 -2.96
CA GLY A 9 5.91 -11.04 -2.09
C GLY A 9 7.29 -10.43 -1.96
N ILE A 10 7.45 -9.23 -2.53
CA ILE A 10 8.57 -8.33 -2.27
C ILE A 10 9.11 -8.52 -0.85
N TYR A 11 10.43 -8.70 -0.71
CA TYR A 11 11.11 -8.84 0.58
C TYR A 11 10.71 -7.68 1.52
N GLN A 12 9.75 -7.92 2.41
CA GLN A 12 9.24 -6.92 3.34
C GLN A 12 10.09 -6.88 4.60
N GLY A 13 11.31 -6.38 4.46
CA GLY A 13 12.04 -5.90 5.63
C GLY A 13 11.33 -4.69 6.22
N THR A 14 11.37 -4.57 7.55
CA THR A 14 10.99 -3.33 8.25
C THR A 14 12.23 -2.73 8.91
N ALA A 15 12.27 -1.42 9.02
CA ALA A 15 13.20 -0.72 9.89
C ALA A 15 12.46 -0.25 11.16
N GLN A 16 13.16 -0.26 12.29
CA GLN A 16 12.65 0.38 13.50
C GLN A 16 13.03 1.86 13.48
N LEU A 17 12.04 2.73 13.62
CA LEU A 17 12.24 4.16 13.81
C LEU A 17 12.73 4.44 15.23
N ASN A 18 13.30 5.63 15.47
CA ASN A 18 13.72 6.05 16.82
C ASN A 18 12.55 6.12 17.83
N THR A 19 11.30 6.14 17.34
CA THR A 19 10.07 6.08 18.13
C THR A 19 9.68 4.66 18.55
N GLY A 20 10.37 3.63 18.02
CA GLY A 20 10.02 2.22 18.21
C GLY A 20 9.01 1.67 17.20
N ALA A 21 8.40 2.51 16.36
CA ALA A 21 7.50 2.08 15.31
C ALA A 21 8.26 1.36 14.19
N GLN A 22 7.62 0.35 13.57
CA GLN A 22 8.15 -0.35 12.40
C GLN A 22 7.68 0.33 11.11
N ILE A 23 8.59 0.58 10.18
CA ILE A 23 8.27 1.09 8.85
C ILE A 23 8.68 0.07 7.78
N PRO A 24 7.79 -0.32 6.85
CA PRO A 24 8.19 -1.13 5.69
C PRO A 24 9.23 -0.40 4.86
N LEU A 25 10.32 -1.10 4.50
CA LEU A 25 11.44 -0.50 3.76
C LEU A 25 11.07 -0.07 2.34
N ILE A 26 10.03 -0.70 1.76
CA ILE A 26 9.56 -0.42 0.41
C ILE A 26 8.16 0.20 0.52
N GLY A 27 8.02 1.41 -0.03
CA GLY A 27 6.76 2.13 -0.11
C GLY A 27 6.33 2.41 -1.55
N LEU A 28 5.01 2.52 -1.77
CA LEU A 28 4.44 2.99 -3.02
C LEU A 28 4.27 4.51 -2.95
N GLY A 29 5.00 5.25 -3.78
CA GLY A 29 4.79 6.69 -3.96
C GLY A 29 3.54 6.98 -4.78
N SER A 30 2.71 7.91 -4.31
CA SER A 30 1.43 8.25 -4.94
C SER A 30 1.48 9.50 -5.82
N VAL A 31 2.66 9.97 -6.21
CA VAL A 31 2.79 11.12 -7.13
C VAL A 31 2.05 10.79 -8.42
N ALA A 32 0.86 11.37 -8.58
CA ALA A 32 0.01 11.11 -9.72
C ALA A 32 0.48 11.98 -10.89
N VAL A 33 1.19 11.37 -11.84
CA VAL A 33 1.31 11.95 -13.17
C VAL A 33 -0.06 11.77 -13.80
N ASN A 34 -0.86 12.84 -13.90
CA ASN A 34 -2.18 12.93 -14.55
C ASN A 34 -3.44 12.74 -13.67
N GLN A 35 -3.34 12.59 -12.34
CA GLN A 35 -4.51 12.57 -11.42
C GLN A 35 -5.65 11.60 -11.79
N ASN A 36 -5.35 10.51 -12.51
CA ASN A 36 -6.37 9.53 -12.88
C ASN A 36 -6.75 8.67 -11.67
N GLU A 37 -7.93 8.88 -11.11
CA GLU A 37 -8.44 8.16 -9.93
C GLU A 37 -8.53 6.66 -10.15
N GLU A 38 -8.87 6.20 -11.37
CA GLU A 38 -8.97 4.79 -11.69
C GLU A 38 -7.60 4.10 -11.63
N GLU A 39 -6.55 4.78 -12.11
CA GLU A 39 -5.17 4.28 -12.04
C GLU A 39 -4.67 4.22 -10.59
N ILE A 40 -4.99 5.23 -9.78
CA ILE A 40 -4.64 5.24 -8.34
C ILE A 40 -5.33 4.08 -7.63
N ASN A 41 -6.63 3.88 -7.85
CA ASN A 41 -7.40 2.79 -7.26
C ASN A 41 -6.84 1.42 -7.64
N ALA A 42 -6.53 1.21 -8.93
CA ALA A 42 -5.93 -0.04 -9.42
C ALA A 42 -4.54 -0.28 -8.82
N ALA A 43 -3.69 0.77 -8.77
CA ALA A 43 -2.35 0.67 -8.20
C ALA A 43 -2.38 0.31 -6.71
N VAL A 44 -3.26 0.94 -5.92
CA VAL A 44 -3.42 0.63 -4.49
C VAL A 44 -3.92 -0.80 -4.30
N ALA A 45 -4.91 -1.24 -5.08
CA ALA A 45 -5.43 -2.60 -4.99
C ALA A 45 -4.35 -3.65 -5.27
N VAL A 46 -3.56 -3.47 -6.35
CA VAL A 46 -2.46 -4.37 -6.69
C VAL A 46 -1.38 -4.32 -5.62
N ALA A 47 -0.99 -3.14 -5.15
CA ALA A 47 0.03 -2.97 -4.13
C ALA A 47 -0.34 -3.74 -2.85
N LEU A 48 -1.58 -3.61 -2.38
CA LEU A 48 -2.07 -4.36 -1.21
C LEU A 48 -2.07 -5.87 -1.45
N GLN A 49 -2.50 -6.32 -2.64
CA GLN A 49 -2.53 -7.74 -3.02
C GLN A 49 -1.13 -8.37 -3.05
N VAL A 50 -0.12 -7.63 -3.51
CA VAL A 50 1.28 -8.12 -3.55
C VAL A 50 2.05 -7.84 -2.25
N GLY A 51 1.38 -7.26 -1.25
CA GLY A 51 1.86 -7.18 0.12
C GLY A 51 2.28 -5.80 0.62
N TYR A 52 2.27 -4.73 -0.18
CA TYR A 52 2.65 -3.39 0.28
C TYR A 52 1.83 -2.94 1.48
N ARG A 53 2.51 -2.29 2.43
CA ARG A 53 1.91 -1.65 3.62
C ARG A 53 2.35 -0.22 3.85
N HIS A 54 3.27 0.29 3.02
CA HIS A 54 3.76 1.65 3.10
C HIS A 54 3.34 2.41 1.83
N PHE A 55 2.57 3.47 2.03
CA PHE A 55 2.15 4.40 0.99
C PHE A 55 2.72 5.78 1.31
N ASP A 56 3.42 6.38 0.37
CA ASP A 56 3.98 7.73 0.47
C ASP A 56 3.12 8.69 -0.35
N THR A 57 2.69 9.78 0.28
CA THR A 57 1.86 10.82 -0.33
C THR A 57 2.22 12.19 0.24
N ALA A 58 1.80 13.25 -0.43
CA ALA A 58 1.92 14.61 0.04
C ALA A 58 0.75 15.46 -0.44
N SER A 59 0.44 16.55 0.28
CA SER A 59 -0.64 17.47 -0.06
C SER A 59 -0.47 18.11 -1.44
N CYS A 60 0.77 18.34 -1.89
CA CYS A 60 1.04 18.89 -3.23
C CYS A 60 0.86 17.89 -4.38
N TYR A 61 0.66 16.59 -4.08
CA TYR A 61 0.44 15.58 -5.11
C TYR A 61 -1.03 15.54 -5.58
N ASN A 62 -1.96 16.13 -4.82
CA ASN A 62 -3.39 16.11 -5.08
C ASN A 62 -3.99 14.69 -5.24
N SER A 63 -3.31 13.65 -4.73
CA SER A 63 -3.71 12.24 -4.83
C SER A 63 -4.33 11.68 -3.54
N GLU A 64 -4.28 12.43 -2.43
CA GLU A 64 -4.67 11.95 -1.09
C GLU A 64 -6.13 11.51 -1.02
N HIS A 65 -7.03 12.21 -1.72
CA HIS A 65 -8.45 11.85 -1.74
C HIS A 65 -8.68 10.47 -2.37
N ALA A 66 -8.20 10.28 -3.60
CA ALA A 66 -8.30 9.00 -4.31
C ALA A 66 -7.59 7.86 -3.55
N LEU A 67 -6.40 8.11 -3.01
CA LEU A 67 -5.68 7.14 -2.18
C LEU A 67 -6.50 6.74 -0.94
N GLY A 68 -7.10 7.70 -0.26
CA GLY A 68 -7.96 7.46 0.91
C GLY A 68 -9.19 6.61 0.58
N GLU A 69 -9.86 6.89 -0.54
CA GLU A 69 -11.00 6.09 -1.00
C GLU A 69 -10.62 4.66 -1.36
N ALA A 70 -9.48 4.48 -2.05
CA ALA A 70 -8.94 3.17 -2.39
C ALA A 70 -8.66 2.33 -1.14
N LEU A 71 -7.97 2.92 -0.15
CA LEU A 71 -7.63 2.28 1.12
C LEU A 71 -8.90 1.95 1.92
N ASN A 72 -9.85 2.87 2.03
CA ASN A 72 -11.10 2.64 2.76
C ASN A 72 -11.93 1.51 2.12
N THR A 73 -11.95 1.46 0.78
CA THR A 73 -12.57 0.37 0.03
C THR A 73 -11.90 -0.96 0.33
N ALA A 74 -10.56 -0.99 0.37
CA ALA A 74 -9.81 -2.19 0.70
C ALA A 74 -10.12 -2.67 2.14
N PHE A 75 -10.07 -1.78 3.14
CA PHE A 75 -10.37 -2.13 4.53
C PHE A 75 -11.80 -2.64 4.71
N SER A 76 -12.76 -2.07 3.98
CA SER A 76 -14.17 -2.42 4.10
C SER A 76 -14.57 -3.67 3.32
N LYS A 77 -13.96 -3.93 2.16
CA LYS A 77 -14.38 -5.00 1.22
C LYS A 77 -13.42 -6.19 1.16
N TRP A 78 -12.14 -6.01 1.49
CA TRP A 78 -11.11 -7.02 1.31
C TRP A 78 -10.48 -7.41 2.66
N GLN A 79 -10.99 -8.48 3.29
CA GLN A 79 -10.22 -9.18 4.32
C GLN A 79 -9.11 -9.95 3.62
N PRO A 80 -7.84 -9.49 3.71
CA PRO A 80 -7.10 -9.64 4.96
C PRO A 80 -6.33 -8.39 5.46
N VAL A 81 -6.51 -7.19 4.90
CA VAL A 81 -5.72 -6.00 5.30
C VAL A 81 -6.52 -5.07 6.20
N LYS A 82 -5.95 -4.71 7.34
CA LYS A 82 -6.49 -3.79 8.34
C LYS A 82 -5.79 -2.43 8.26
N ARG A 83 -6.36 -1.42 8.93
CA ARG A 83 -5.73 -0.10 9.02
C ARG A 83 -4.40 -0.15 9.79
N GLU A 84 -4.29 -1.07 10.74
CA GLU A 84 -3.11 -1.23 11.60
C GLU A 84 -1.98 -2.04 10.94
N ASP A 85 -2.24 -2.65 9.78
CA ASP A 85 -1.24 -3.36 8.99
C ASP A 85 -0.42 -2.40 8.11
#